data_AF-Q0SXA6-F1
#
_entry.id   AF-Q0SXA6-F1
#
_cell.length_a   1.000
_cell.length_b   1.000
_cell.length_c   1.000
_cell.angle_alpha   90.00
_cell.angle_beta   90.00
_cell.angle_gamma   90.00
#
_symmetry.space_group_name_H-M   'P 1'
#
loop_
_entity.id
_entity.type
_entity.pdbx_description
1 polymer ?
#
loop_
_entity_poly.entity_id
_entity_poly.type
_entity_poly.pdbx_seq_one_letter_code
_entity_poly.pdbx_strand_id
1 'polypeptide(L)' 'MNSTIWLALALVLVLEGLGPMLYPKAWKKMISAMTNLPDNILRRFGGGLVVAGVVVYYMLRKTIG' A
#
# COMPACT_ATOMS: atom_id res chain seq x y z
N MET A 1 -11.19 19.61 -10.76
CA MET A 1 -9.96 18.82 -10.52
C MET A 1 -9.87 18.38 -9.05
N ASN A 2 -10.89 17.65 -8.54
CA ASN A 2 -10.89 17.19 -7.14
C ASN A 2 -11.59 15.82 -7.01
N SER A 3 -12.54 15.52 -7.91
CA SER A 3 -13.28 14.26 -7.94
C SER A 3 -12.38 13.02 -8.06
N THR A 4 -11.28 13.09 -8.82
CA THR A 4 -10.35 11.97 -8.99
C THR A 4 -9.60 11.63 -7.70
N ILE A 5 -9.25 12.63 -6.89
CA ILE A 5 -8.56 12.42 -5.60
C ILE A 5 -9.51 11.77 -4.61
N TRP A 6 -10.75 12.27 -4.52
CA TRP A 6 -11.79 11.66 -3.68
C TRP A 6 -12.15 10.23 -4.13
N LEU A 7 -12.18 9.97 -5.44
CA LEU A 7 -12.42 8.63 -5.98
C LEU A 7 -11.26 7.68 -5.66
N ALA A 8 -10.02 8.12 -5.84
CA ALA A 8 -8.84 7.33 -5.51
C ALA A 8 -8.79 7.02 -4.01
N LEU A 9 -9.10 8.00 -3.16
CA LEU A 9 -9.19 7.82 -1.72
C LEU A 9 -10.30 6.82 -1.33
N ALA A 10 -11.47 6.92 -1.96
CA ALA A 10 -12.57 5.99 -1.76
C ALA A 10 -12.18 4.54 -2.15
N LEU A 11 -11.50 4.36 -3.28
CA LEU A 11 -11.02 3.05 -3.72
C LEU A 11 -9.95 2.48 -2.76
N VAL A 12 -9.02 3.32 -2.28
CA VAL A 12 -8.02 2.90 -1.29
C VAL A 12 -8.70 2.44 0.00
N LEU A 13 -9.70 3.18 0.50
CA LEU A 13 -10.47 2.80 1.68
C LEU A 13 -11.25 1.48 1.49
N VAL A 14 -11.86 1.30 0.32
CA VAL A 14 -12.56 0.04 -0.02
C VAL A 14 -11.57 -1.12 -0.03
N LEU A 15 -10.41 -0.98 -0.68
CA LEU A 15 -9.39 -2.03 -0.73
C LEU A 15 -8.79 -2.35 0.64
N GLU A 16 -8.47 -1.33 1.43
CA GLU A 16 -7.98 -1.47 2.82
C GLU A 16 -9.02 -2.15 3.72
N GLY A 17 -10.31 -1.83 3.55
CA GLY A 17 -11.40 -2.42 4.34
C GLY A 17 -11.81 -3.83 3.89
N LEU A 18 -11.64 -4.16 2.62
CA LEU A 18 -11.99 -5.48 2.06
C LEU A 18 -11.11 -6.60 2.61
N GLY A 19 -9.81 -6.36 2.81
CA GLY A 19 -8.88 -7.34 3.40
C GLY A 19 -9.37 -7.93 4.74
N PRO A 20 -9.60 -7.10 5.77
CA PRO A 20 -10.11 -7.56 7.06
C PRO A 20 -11.57 -8.04 7.00
N MET A 21 -12.40 -7.50 6.10
CA MET A 21 -13.81 -7.91 5.97
C MET A 21 -13.97 -9.30 5.34
N LEU A 22 -13.17 -9.64 4.32
CA LEU A 22 -13.24 -10.93 3.64
C LEU A 22 -12.53 -12.04 4.40
N TYR A 23 -11.35 -11.77 4.97
CA TYR A 23 -10.54 -12.80 5.64
C TYR A 23 -9.87 -12.30 6.94
N PRO A 24 -10.65 -12.05 8.01
CA PRO A 24 -10.13 -11.47 9.25
C PRO A 24 -9.04 -12.33 9.92
N LYS A 25 -9.16 -13.66 9.85
CA LYS A 25 -8.18 -14.59 10.44
C LYS A 25 -6.85 -14.61 9.66
N ALA A 26 -6.93 -14.65 8.32
CA ALA A 26 -5.75 -14.63 7.47
C ALA A 26 -5.04 -13.27 7.55
N TRP A 27 -5.81 -12.18 7.58
CA TRP A 27 -5.31 -10.82 7.76
C TRP A 27 -4.56 -10.66 9.09
N LYS A 28 -5.16 -11.10 10.21
CA LYS A 28 -4.49 -11.12 11.52
C LYS A 28 -3.20 -11.93 11.52
N LYS A 29 -3.20 -13.10 10.88
CA LYS A 29 -2.01 -13.95 10.77
C LYS A 29 -0.92 -13.27 9.94
N MET A 30 -1.28 -12.60 8.85
CA MET A 30 -0.36 -11.84 8.01
C MET A 30 0.27 -10.68 8.78
N ILE A 31 -0.54 -9.88 9.47
CA ILE A 31 -0.04 -8.77 10.30
C ILE A 31 0.88 -9.30 11.40
N SER A 32 0.47 -10.34 12.13
CA SER A 32 1.27 -10.92 13.21
C SER A 32 2.61 -11.49 12.70
N ALA A 33 2.63 -12.11 11.50
CA ALA A 33 3.85 -12.55 10.85
C ALA A 33 4.76 -11.36 10.48
N MET A 34 4.18 -10.24 10.02
CA MET A 34 4.94 -9.01 9.74
C MET A 34 5.48 -8.34 11.00
N THR A 35 4.73 -8.35 12.10
CA THR A 35 5.18 -7.80 13.40
C THR A 35 6.25 -8.67 14.07
N ASN A 36 6.28 -9.98 13.78
CA ASN A 36 7.35 -10.87 14.25
C ASN A 36 8.61 -10.81 13.38
N LEU A 37 8.58 -10.15 12.22
CA LEU A 37 9.76 -9.96 11.38
C LEU A 37 10.68 -8.89 12.01
N PRO A 38 12.01 -9.09 11.99
CA PRO A 38 12.94 -8.11 12.53
C PRO A 38 12.79 -6.76 11.81
N ASP A 39 12.80 -5.67 12.58
CA ASP A 39 12.55 -4.30 12.10
C ASP A 39 13.40 -3.90 10.89
N ASN A 40 14.59 -4.47 10.76
CA ASN A 40 15.50 -4.22 9.66
C ASN A 40 14.96 -4.70 8.30
N ILE A 41 14.22 -5.82 8.30
CA ILE A 41 13.54 -6.33 7.10
C ILE A 41 12.31 -5.47 6.82
N LEU A 42 11.54 -5.11 7.85
CA LEU A 42 10.37 -4.24 7.69
C LEU A 42 10.76 -2.86 7.09
N ARG A 43 11.87 -2.28 7.55
CA ARG A 43 12.42 -1.03 6.98
C ARG A 43 12.92 -1.18 5.55
N ARG A 44 13.52 -2.32 5.19
CA ARG A 44 13.94 -2.60 3.81
C ARG A 44 12.75 -2.78 2.87
N PHE A 45 11.71 -3.49 3.31
CA PHE A 45 10.47 -3.63 2.55
C PHE A 45 9.75 -2.29 2.39
N GLY A 46 9.56 -1.54 3.49
CA GLY A 46 8.96 -0.21 3.45
C GLY A 46 9.77 0.76 2.59
N GLY A 47 11.10 0.77 2.73
CA GLY A 47 12.00 1.56 1.90
C GLY A 47 11.93 1.19 0.42
N GLY A 48 11.89 -0.12 0.11
CA GLY A 48 11.74 -0.61 -1.26
C GLY A 48 10.41 -0.21 -1.90
N LEU A 49 9.31 -0.28 -1.14
CA LEU A 49 7.99 0.19 -1.57
C LEU A 49 7.98 1.70 -1.84
N VAL A 50 8.62 2.50 -0.97
CA VAL A 50 8.76 3.95 -1.18
C VAL A 50 9.55 4.24 -2.46
N VAL A 51 10.70 3.58 -2.65
CA VAL A 51 11.51 3.76 -3.85
C VAL A 51 10.74 3.33 -5.11
N ALA A 52 10.09 2.18 -5.09
CA ALA A 52 9.27 1.70 -6.20
C ALA A 52 8.13 2.68 -6.53
N GLY A 53 7.43 3.18 -5.51
CA GLY A 53 6.36 4.17 -5.68
C GLY A 53 6.86 5.49 -6.28
N VAL A 54 8.03 5.98 -5.83
CA VAL A 54 8.66 7.18 -6.39
C VAL A 54 9.09 6.96 -7.84
N VAL A 55 9.66 5.80 -8.17
CA VAL A 55 10.05 5.44 -9.55
C VAL A 55 8.83 5.40 -10.46
N VAL A 56 7.76 4.71 -10.04
CA VAL A 56 6.50 4.64 -10.79
C VAL A 56 5.89 6.03 -10.96
N TYR A 57 5.86 6.85 -9.91
CA TYR A 57 5.38 8.23 -9.97
C TYR A 57 6.19 9.06 -10.98
N TYR A 58 7.52 8.97 -10.92
CA TYR A 58 8.40 9.66 -11.87
C TYR A 58 8.18 9.18 -13.31
N MET A 59 8.03 7.88 -13.53
CA MET A 59 7.74 7.32 -14.84
C MET A 59 6.38 7.79 -15.37
N LEU A 60 5.32 7.67 -14.56
CA LEU A 60 3.97 8.11 -14.97
C LEU A 60 3.93 9.60 -15.26
N ARG A 61 4.57 10.42 -14.41
CA ARG A 61 4.67 11.86 -14.59
C ARG A 61 5.40 12.23 -15.87
N LYS A 62 6.46 11.50 -16.21
CA LYS A 62 7.25 11.74 -17.44
C LYS A 62 6.54 11.27 -18.71
N THR A 63 5.64 10.29 -18.60
CA THR A 63 4.87 9.76 -19.74
C THR A 63 3.58 10.57 -20.00
N ILE A 64 3.02 11.21 -18.97
CA ILE A 64 1.76 11.97 -19.05
C ILE A 64 1.99 13.49 -19.24
N GLY A 65 3.19 13.99 -18.93
CA GLY A 65 3.61 15.38 -19.18
C GLY A 65 4.40 15.51 -20.46
#